data_AF-A0A1R0G8Q9-F1
#
_entry.id   AF-A0A1R0G8Q9-F1
#
_cell.length_a   1.000
_cell.length_b   1.000
_cell.length_c   1.000
_cell.angle_alpha   90.00
_cell.angle_beta   90.00
_cell.angle_gamma   90.00
#
_symmetry.space_group_name_H-M   'P 1'
#
loop_
_entity.id
_entity.type
_entity.pdbx_description
1 polymer ?
#
loop_
_entity_poly.entity_id
_entity_poly.type
_entity_poly.pdbx_seq_one_letter_code
_entity_poly.pdbx_strand_id
1 'polypeptide(L)'
;MANNKDIPQVWRCYGTGTGGYRRLENMNERELAERDARQRAYEAMLAQQEAYEARRKVEPPPTPLPMVGCVFAKSCNLPDALIDYNNPSGYIPLDPIGDYGEHVLLGGRETDSEGLLSLKKISGSALPAGLGTLALGGSAVSGASSIAASVGTAGAGLMLGVAALVWPSSLGDSALYSDRQLRSMPRARTRARLHIEQLADGTLKGYAFYTGKNRDWEMVDVVQFGLRGTQQVADLGDGVELIWTPAVDPADTLGIPALEAAPQAPQIWVYPPTEKAANIIVDPIYPPQYRDFILVFPADSGVRPLYVVVSVRPGDHDYYEAPKTLPAFPDAVRVKPKSSVQGGGKKRARWVDRKGKIYEWDYKSNAVEKFDRFAIHLGEFNHITGEQTGPAKPGRTTTRQ
;
A
#
# COMPACT_ATOMS: atom_id res chain seq x y z
N MET A 1 60.42 33.55 -46.92
CA MET A 1 60.58 32.19 -47.49
C MET A 1 60.18 31.20 -46.40
N ALA A 2 58.93 30.72 -46.42
CA ALA A 2 58.48 29.70 -45.46
C ALA A 2 59.13 28.36 -45.84
N ASN A 3 59.78 27.72 -44.88
CA ASN A 3 60.59 26.52 -45.06
C ASN A 3 59.68 25.37 -45.54
N ASN A 4 60.07 24.68 -46.61
CA ASN A 4 59.31 23.56 -47.23
C ASN A 4 59.29 22.28 -46.37
N LYS A 5 59.43 22.41 -45.04
CA LYS A 5 59.58 21.32 -44.06
C LYS A 5 58.25 20.87 -43.42
N ASP A 6 57.18 21.66 -43.55
CA ASP A 6 55.90 21.38 -42.88
C ASP A 6 54.80 20.85 -43.82
N ILE A 7 55.08 20.64 -45.10
CA ILE A 7 54.10 20.07 -46.04
C ILE A 7 54.08 18.54 -45.88
N PRO A 8 52.92 17.92 -45.58
CA PRO A 8 52.80 16.47 -45.52
C PRO A 8 53.30 15.79 -46.79
N GLN A 9 54.05 14.69 -46.62
CA GLN A 9 54.64 13.95 -47.73
C GLN A 9 53.93 12.60 -47.90
N VAL A 10 53.83 12.15 -49.15
CA VAL A 10 53.22 10.87 -49.52
C VAL A 10 54.21 10.03 -50.33
N TRP A 11 54.21 8.72 -50.08
CA TRP A 11 55.00 7.78 -50.88
C TRP A 11 54.36 7.58 -52.24
N ARG A 12 55.07 7.90 -53.31
CA ARG A 12 54.68 7.60 -54.69
C ARG A 12 55.53 6.47 -55.25
N CYS A 13 54.88 5.54 -55.94
CA CYS A 13 55.53 4.42 -56.60
C CYS A 13 55.70 4.74 -58.09
N TYR A 14 56.88 4.48 -58.64
CA TYR A 14 57.19 4.71 -60.05
C TYR A 14 57.75 3.44 -60.69
N GLY A 15 57.43 3.25 -61.97
CA GLY A 15 57.78 2.08 -62.78
C GLY A 15 56.67 1.01 -62.79
N THR A 16 56.44 0.40 -63.95
CA THR A 16 55.50 -0.72 -64.12
C THR A 16 56.27 -1.97 -64.53
N GLY A 17 56.27 -3.00 -63.68
CA GLY A 17 57.02 -4.26 -63.87
C GLY A 17 57.75 -4.72 -62.60
N THR A 18 58.61 -5.73 -62.71
CA THR A 18 59.36 -6.40 -61.61
C THR A 18 60.46 -5.55 -60.95
N GLY A 19 60.41 -4.22 -61.05
CA GLY A 19 61.44 -3.31 -60.52
C GLY A 19 60.96 -1.88 -60.26
N GLY A 20 59.82 -1.70 -59.58
CA GLY A 20 59.35 -0.37 -59.15
C GLY A 20 60.08 0.16 -57.92
N TYR A 21 60.29 1.48 -57.84
CA TYR A 21 60.84 2.16 -56.65
C TYR A 21 59.82 3.14 -56.07
N ARG A 22 59.97 3.46 -54.77
CA ARG A 22 59.12 4.43 -54.07
C ARG A 22 59.93 5.68 -53.71
N ARG A 23 59.36 6.86 -53.91
CA ARG A 23 59.92 8.15 -53.49
C ARG A 23 58.91 8.88 -52.61
N LEU A 24 59.42 9.55 -51.58
CA LEU A 24 58.65 10.42 -50.71
C LEU A 24 58.57 11.80 -51.35
N GLU A 25 57.36 12.28 -51.63
CA GLU A 25 57.14 13.58 -52.28
C GLU A 25 56.12 14.41 -51.51
N ASN A 26 56.24 15.74 -51.56
CA ASN A 26 55.25 16.64 -50.98
C ASN A 26 53.88 16.40 -51.63
N MET A 27 52.83 16.37 -50.82
CA MET A 27 51.46 16.30 -51.32
C MET A 27 51.16 17.55 -52.16
N ASN A 28 50.49 17.37 -53.31
CA ASN A 28 50.08 18.49 -54.15
C ASN A 28 48.82 19.17 -53.55
N GLU A 29 48.44 20.35 -54.07
CA GLU A 29 47.30 21.13 -53.55
C GLU A 29 45.99 20.32 -53.52
N ARG A 30 45.76 19.48 -54.53
CA ARG A 30 44.56 18.63 -54.61
C ARG A 30 44.56 17.56 -53.52
N GLU A 31 45.69 16.93 -53.25
CA GLU A 31 45.84 15.92 -52.20
C GLU A 31 45.77 16.53 -50.80
N LEU A 32 46.29 17.75 -50.62
CA LEU A 32 46.10 18.52 -49.39
C LEU A 32 44.62 18.80 -49.16
N ALA A 33 43.90 19.27 -50.19
CA ALA A 33 42.47 19.51 -50.11
C ALA A 33 41.66 18.23 -49.81
N GLU A 34 42.03 17.10 -50.40
CA GLU A 34 41.41 15.80 -50.11
C GLU A 34 41.70 15.33 -48.67
N ARG A 35 42.90 15.58 -48.15
CA ARG A 35 43.27 15.27 -46.77
C ARG A 35 42.48 16.14 -45.79
N ASP A 36 42.42 17.45 -46.03
CA ASP A 36 41.67 18.39 -45.20
C ASP A 36 40.17 18.06 -45.20
N ALA A 37 39.62 17.65 -46.35
CA ALA A 37 38.24 17.18 -46.45
C ALA A 37 38.00 15.91 -45.62
N ARG A 38 38.92 14.92 -45.67
CA ARG A 38 38.84 13.70 -44.84
C ARG A 38 38.95 14.03 -43.35
N GLN A 39 39.83 14.96 -42.99
CA GLN A 39 40.02 15.36 -41.60
C GLN A 39 38.78 16.08 -41.05
N ARG A 40 38.20 17.00 -41.81
CA ARG A 40 36.91 17.64 -41.46
C ARG A 40 35.77 16.63 -41.34
N ALA A 41 35.71 15.63 -42.21
CA ALA A 41 34.71 14.57 -42.13
C ALA A 41 34.90 13.71 -40.86
N TYR A 42 36.15 13.44 -40.48
CA TYR A 42 36.48 12.71 -39.25
C TYR A 42 36.13 13.52 -37.99
N GLU A 43 36.46 14.81 -37.97
CA GLU A 43 36.09 15.73 -36.89
C GLU A 43 34.57 15.88 -36.76
N ALA A 44 33.85 15.96 -37.89
CA ALA A 44 32.38 15.99 -37.90
C ALA A 44 31.77 14.68 -37.36
N MET A 45 32.35 13.53 -37.68
CA MET A 45 31.94 12.23 -37.14
C MET A 45 32.15 12.17 -35.62
N LEU A 46 33.31 12.62 -35.12
CA LEU A 46 33.62 12.71 -33.69
C LEU A 46 32.63 13.64 -32.97
N ALA A 47 32.36 14.83 -33.51
CA ALA A 47 31.39 15.76 -32.95
C ALA A 47 29.97 15.18 -32.92
N GLN A 48 29.59 14.41 -33.94
CA GLN A 48 28.31 13.69 -33.98
C GLN A 48 28.24 12.58 -32.94
N GLN A 49 29.35 11.88 -32.69
CA GLN A 49 29.47 10.88 -31.64
C GLN A 49 29.41 11.51 -30.25
N GLU A 50 30.10 12.62 -30.00
CA GLU A 50 30.01 13.39 -28.75
C GLU A 50 28.59 13.91 -28.52
N ALA A 51 27.92 14.43 -29.55
CA ALA A 51 26.52 14.87 -29.46
C ALA A 51 25.57 13.70 -29.15
N TYR A 52 25.83 12.51 -29.71
CA TYR A 52 25.09 11.29 -29.41
C TYR A 52 25.31 10.82 -27.97
N GLU A 53 26.56 10.82 -27.49
CA GLU A 53 26.90 10.47 -26.11
C GLU A 53 26.35 11.49 -25.09
N ALA A 54 26.35 12.77 -25.43
CA ALA A 54 25.73 13.83 -24.62
C ALA A 54 24.20 13.65 -24.55
N ARG A 55 23.52 13.33 -25.66
CA ARG A 55 22.08 12.99 -25.66
C ARG A 55 21.79 11.77 -24.78
N ARG A 56 22.61 10.71 -24.88
CA ARG A 56 22.48 9.51 -24.04
C ARG A 56 22.71 9.78 -22.54
N LYS A 57 23.54 10.77 -22.18
CA LYS A 57 23.74 11.20 -20.78
C LYS A 57 22.61 12.09 -20.25
N VAL A 58 21.86 12.75 -21.13
CA VAL A 58 20.83 13.75 -20.76
C VAL A 58 19.40 13.19 -20.79
N GLU A 59 19.14 12.08 -21.47
CA GLU A 59 17.87 11.37 -21.34
C GLU A 59 17.91 10.42 -20.14
N PRO A 60 17.26 10.73 -19.00
CA PRO A 60 16.92 9.68 -18.04
C PRO A 60 16.10 8.62 -18.79
N PRO A 61 16.28 7.33 -18.47
CA PRO A 61 15.51 6.29 -19.12
C PRO A 61 14.02 6.64 -19.01
N PRO A 62 13.22 6.41 -20.06
CA PRO A 62 11.78 6.61 -19.97
C PRO A 62 11.29 5.90 -18.72
N THR A 63 10.48 6.59 -17.91
CA THR A 63 9.81 5.99 -16.76
C THR A 63 9.27 4.64 -17.22
N PRO A 64 9.71 3.51 -16.64
CA PRO A 64 9.25 2.22 -17.11
C PRO A 64 7.73 2.25 -17.05
N LEU A 65 7.10 2.13 -18.21
CA LEU A 65 5.64 2.01 -18.29
C LEU A 65 5.27 0.89 -17.30
N PRO A 66 4.28 1.08 -16.43
CA PRO A 66 3.87 0.03 -15.50
C PRO A 66 3.63 -1.23 -16.33
N MET A 67 4.42 -2.27 -16.08
CA MET A 67 4.23 -3.54 -16.79
C MET A 67 2.81 -3.99 -16.50
N VAL A 68 2.02 -4.15 -17.55
CA VAL A 68 0.65 -4.67 -17.50
C VAL A 68 0.75 -6.09 -16.93
N GLY A 69 0.68 -6.25 -15.61
CA GLY A 69 1.00 -7.53 -14.99
C GLY A 69 1.58 -7.49 -13.58
N CYS A 70 2.21 -6.42 -13.10
CA CYS A 70 2.87 -6.47 -11.79
C CYS A 70 1.90 -6.45 -10.59
N VAL A 71 2.32 -7.10 -9.49
CA VAL A 71 1.65 -7.12 -8.19
C VAL A 71 2.67 -6.96 -7.06
N PHE A 72 2.26 -6.44 -5.90
CA PHE A 72 3.11 -6.25 -4.75
C PHE A 72 3.48 -7.59 -4.11
N ALA A 73 2.47 -8.44 -3.91
CA ALA A 73 2.62 -9.80 -3.40
C ALA A 73 1.71 -10.75 -4.18
N LYS A 74 2.17 -11.99 -4.34
CA LYS A 74 1.42 -13.14 -4.88
C LYS A 74 1.87 -14.42 -4.19
N SER A 75 1.06 -15.47 -4.31
CA SER A 75 1.43 -16.78 -3.80
C SER A 75 2.68 -17.32 -4.51
N CYS A 76 3.62 -17.86 -3.74
CA CYS A 76 4.81 -18.57 -4.21
C CYS A 76 4.45 -19.92 -4.85
N ASN A 77 3.22 -20.41 -4.67
CA ASN A 77 2.68 -21.59 -5.36
C ASN A 77 2.39 -21.32 -6.85
N LEU A 78 2.37 -20.04 -7.26
CA LEU A 78 2.26 -19.65 -8.67
C LEU A 78 3.64 -19.55 -9.32
N PRO A 79 3.82 -20.06 -10.56
CA PRO A 79 5.05 -19.88 -11.33
C PRO A 79 5.43 -18.40 -11.51
N ASP A 80 6.70 -18.16 -11.87
CA ASP A 80 7.19 -16.84 -12.29
C ASP A 80 6.29 -16.23 -13.38
N ALA A 81 6.17 -14.90 -13.37
CA ALA A 81 5.31 -14.09 -14.24
C ALA A 81 3.78 -14.30 -14.07
N LEU A 82 3.33 -15.39 -13.42
CA LEU A 82 1.91 -15.68 -13.21
C LEU A 82 1.41 -15.09 -11.89
N ILE A 83 0.49 -14.13 -12.00
CA ILE A 83 -0.10 -13.42 -10.86
C ILE A 83 -1.42 -13.99 -10.36
N ASP A 84 -2.09 -14.82 -11.17
CA ASP A 84 -3.43 -15.30 -10.87
C ASP A 84 -3.52 -16.82 -10.88
N TYR A 85 -4.26 -17.37 -9.91
CA TYR A 85 -4.76 -18.73 -10.01
C TYR A 85 -5.69 -18.85 -11.22
N ASN A 86 -5.32 -19.72 -12.15
CA ASN A 86 -6.04 -19.95 -13.39
C ASN A 86 -6.43 -21.42 -13.51
N ASN A 87 -7.40 -21.84 -12.70
CA ASN A 87 -8.01 -23.16 -12.81
C ASN A 87 -9.31 -23.07 -13.64
N PRO A 88 -9.52 -23.92 -14.67
CA PRO A 88 -10.78 -23.98 -15.41
C PRO A 88 -12.03 -24.16 -14.55
N SER A 89 -11.92 -24.80 -13.38
CA SER A 89 -13.03 -24.96 -12.44
C SER A 89 -13.34 -23.70 -11.61
N GLY A 90 -12.51 -22.66 -11.72
CA GLY A 90 -12.58 -21.47 -10.86
C GLY A 90 -12.06 -21.70 -9.44
N TYR A 91 -11.50 -22.86 -9.14
CA TYR A 91 -10.94 -23.17 -7.83
C TYR A 91 -9.72 -22.30 -7.50
N ILE A 92 -9.72 -21.77 -6.28
CA ILE A 92 -8.63 -20.99 -5.70
C ILE A 92 -8.29 -21.66 -4.35
N PRO A 93 -7.02 -22.03 -4.11
CA PRO A 93 -6.63 -22.70 -2.89
C PRO A 93 -6.74 -21.78 -1.66
N LEU A 94 -6.88 -22.42 -0.49
CA LEU A 94 -6.74 -21.74 0.79
C LEU A 94 -5.26 -21.80 1.19
N ASP A 95 -4.57 -20.69 1.04
CA ASP A 95 -3.12 -20.60 1.28
C ASP A 95 -2.84 -19.95 2.64
N PRO A 96 -1.78 -20.34 3.36
CA PRO A 96 -1.28 -19.56 4.48
C PRO A 96 -0.70 -18.22 3.99
N ILE A 97 -0.75 -17.17 4.81
CA ILE A 97 -0.16 -15.86 4.45
C ILE A 97 1.34 -15.94 4.15
N GLY A 98 2.04 -16.91 4.76
CA GLY A 98 3.46 -17.18 4.51
C GLY A 98 3.78 -17.50 3.04
N ASP A 99 2.81 -18.04 2.29
CA ASP A 99 2.99 -18.32 0.86
C ASP A 99 3.00 -17.03 0.03
N TYR A 100 2.50 -15.90 0.57
CA TYR A 100 2.50 -14.60 -0.11
C TYR A 100 3.69 -13.72 0.27
N GLY A 101 4.46 -14.13 1.29
CA GLY A 101 5.62 -13.40 1.77
C GLY A 101 5.91 -13.62 3.26
N GLU A 102 7.03 -13.05 3.70
CA GLU A 102 7.30 -12.91 5.12
C GLU A 102 6.26 -11.97 5.75
N HIS A 103 5.92 -12.21 7.02
CA HIS A 103 4.94 -11.40 7.71
C HIS A 103 5.29 -11.24 9.19
N VAL A 104 4.86 -10.12 9.77
CA VAL A 104 5.02 -9.82 11.18
C VAL A 104 3.74 -9.24 11.74
N LEU A 105 3.41 -9.62 12.97
CA LEU A 105 2.34 -9.02 13.74
C LEU A 105 2.93 -8.12 14.83
N LEU A 106 2.47 -6.88 14.89
CA LEU A 106 2.90 -5.86 15.82
C LEU A 106 1.72 -5.37 16.67
N GLY A 107 2.00 -4.94 17.89
CA GLY A 107 1.00 -4.35 18.78
C GLY A 107 1.59 -3.34 19.74
N GLY A 108 0.78 -2.37 20.14
CA GLY A 108 1.12 -1.35 21.13
C GLY A 108 0.01 -1.24 22.18
N ARG A 109 0.39 -0.98 23.45
CA ARG A 109 -0.55 -0.86 24.58
C ARG A 109 -0.64 0.54 25.18
N GLU A 110 0.41 1.33 25.09
CA GLU A 110 0.51 2.61 25.78
C GLU A 110 1.21 3.61 24.85
N THR A 111 0.73 4.85 24.85
CA THR A 111 1.41 5.96 24.18
C THR A 111 2.45 6.58 25.10
N ASP A 112 3.54 7.07 24.54
CA ASP A 112 4.49 7.91 25.27
C ASP A 112 3.94 9.33 25.56
N SER A 113 4.77 10.19 26.14
CA SER A 113 4.43 11.58 26.45
C SER A 113 4.15 12.45 25.21
N GLU A 114 4.57 12.01 24.03
CA GLU A 114 4.31 12.68 22.75
C GLU A 114 3.04 12.14 22.08
N GLY A 115 2.37 11.16 22.70
CA GLY A 115 1.17 10.53 22.15
C GLY A 115 1.47 9.47 21.10
N LEU A 116 2.72 8.99 21.00
CA LEU A 116 3.11 7.95 20.06
C LEU A 116 2.98 6.57 20.69
N LEU A 117 2.28 5.69 19.98
CA LEU A 117 2.12 4.29 20.33
C LEU A 117 3.24 3.46 19.71
N SER A 118 4.27 3.15 20.49
CA SER A 118 5.37 2.28 20.04
C SER A 118 4.84 0.88 19.71
N LEU A 119 5.06 0.42 18.48
CA LEU A 119 4.68 -0.91 18.05
C LEU A 119 5.79 -1.92 18.41
N LYS A 120 5.41 -3.01 19.08
CA LYS A 120 6.29 -4.11 19.48
C LYS A 120 5.88 -5.41 18.81
N LYS A 121 6.84 -6.30 18.59
CA LYS A 121 6.63 -7.57 17.88
C LYS A 121 5.83 -8.57 18.74
N ILE A 122 4.69 -9.02 18.21
CA ILE A 122 3.90 -10.12 18.78
C ILE A 122 4.40 -11.45 18.23
N SER A 123 4.50 -11.58 16.91
CA SER A 123 4.87 -12.83 16.23
C SER A 123 5.33 -12.58 14.79
N GLY A 124 5.79 -13.65 14.12
CA GLY A 124 6.16 -13.64 12.70
C GLY A 124 7.66 -13.59 12.44
N SER A 125 8.00 -13.32 11.19
CA SER A 125 9.34 -13.37 10.60
C SER A 125 10.33 -12.35 11.20
N ALA A 126 11.62 -12.52 10.92
CA ALA A 126 12.62 -11.49 11.21
C ALA A 126 12.35 -10.25 10.34
N LEU A 127 12.54 -9.06 10.89
CA LEU A 127 12.27 -7.83 10.16
C LEU A 127 13.33 -7.56 9.08
N PRO A 128 12.98 -6.82 8.01
CA PRO A 128 13.97 -6.36 7.04
C PRO A 128 15.11 -5.59 7.73
N ALA A 129 16.33 -5.84 7.28
CA ALA A 129 17.50 -5.11 7.75
C ALA A 129 17.31 -3.59 7.57
N GLY A 130 17.75 -2.82 8.55
CA GLY A 130 17.69 -1.35 8.52
C GLY A 130 16.31 -0.75 8.82
N LEU A 131 15.26 -1.58 9.03
CA LEU A 131 13.90 -1.07 9.29
C LEU A 131 13.84 -0.22 10.57
N GLY A 132 14.61 -0.54 11.61
CA GLY A 132 14.54 0.20 12.88
C GLY A 132 13.20 -0.02 13.60
N THR A 133 12.51 1.05 13.97
CA THR A 133 11.26 1.01 14.76
C THR A 133 10.08 1.71 14.08
N LEU A 134 8.88 1.31 14.48
CA LEU A 134 7.61 1.87 14.02
C LEU A 134 6.74 2.28 15.22
N ALA A 135 6.03 3.39 15.10
CA ALA A 135 5.04 3.83 16.07
C ALA A 135 3.79 4.37 15.35
N LEU A 136 2.62 4.25 15.98
CA LEU A 136 1.39 4.89 15.52
C LEU A 136 1.20 6.22 16.23
N GLY A 137 0.77 7.24 15.51
CA GLY A 137 0.46 8.57 16.04
C GLY A 137 -0.83 9.12 15.44
N GLY A 138 -1.06 10.41 15.66
CA GLY A 138 -2.24 11.11 15.17
C GLY A 138 -3.42 11.11 16.14
N SER A 139 -4.43 11.92 15.84
CA SER A 139 -5.56 12.19 16.73
C SER A 139 -6.37 10.95 17.12
N ALA A 140 -6.45 9.95 16.23
CA ALA A 140 -7.17 8.71 16.52
C ALA A 140 -6.44 7.85 17.57
N VAL A 141 -5.10 7.87 17.59
CA VAL A 141 -4.28 7.13 18.56
C VAL A 141 -4.29 7.82 19.92
N SER A 142 -4.14 9.16 19.94
CA SER A 142 -4.19 9.93 21.19
C SER A 142 -5.56 9.82 21.89
N GLY A 143 -6.65 9.76 21.13
CA GLY A 143 -8.00 9.55 21.68
C GLY A 143 -8.24 8.16 22.27
N ALA A 144 -7.49 7.14 21.81
CA ALA A 144 -7.57 5.79 22.36
C ALA A 144 -6.86 5.67 23.73
N SER A 145 -5.75 6.40 23.93
CA SER A 145 -4.94 6.32 25.15
C SER A 145 -5.64 6.85 26.41
N SER A 146 -6.63 7.73 26.29
CA SER A 146 -7.38 8.24 27.46
C SER A 146 -8.27 7.20 28.15
N ILE A 147 -8.44 6.01 27.56
CA ILE A 147 -9.42 5.01 27.99
C ILE A 147 -8.75 3.77 28.60
N ALA A 148 -7.53 3.41 28.18
CA ALA A 148 -6.79 2.29 28.76
C ALA A 148 -6.53 2.44 30.27
N ALA A 149 -6.57 3.67 30.81
CA ALA A 149 -6.44 3.95 32.23
C ALA A 149 -7.68 3.56 33.08
N SER A 150 -8.84 3.24 32.49
CA SER A 150 -10.09 2.99 33.23
C SER A 150 -10.50 1.52 33.35
N VAL A 151 -9.87 0.61 32.61
CA VAL A 151 -10.20 -0.83 32.65
C VAL A 151 -9.08 -1.60 33.34
N GLY A 152 -9.06 -1.49 34.67
CA GLY A 152 -8.23 -2.35 35.51
C GLY A 152 -8.85 -3.74 35.64
N THR A 153 -8.28 -4.72 34.94
CA THR A 153 -8.35 -6.14 35.31
C THR A 153 -7.12 -6.88 34.81
N ALA A 154 -6.50 -7.66 35.70
CA ALA A 154 -5.30 -8.42 35.46
C ALA A 154 -5.52 -9.56 34.44
N GLY A 155 -4.87 -9.42 33.28
CA GLY A 155 -4.81 -10.34 32.14
C GLY A 155 -4.20 -9.56 30.97
N ALA A 156 -3.36 -10.18 30.13
CA ALA A 156 -2.55 -9.52 29.09
C ALA A 156 -3.24 -8.27 28.47
N GLY A 157 -2.76 -7.08 28.82
CA GLY A 157 -3.48 -5.82 28.59
C GLY A 157 -3.94 -5.63 27.15
N LEU A 158 -5.15 -5.08 27.00
CA LEU A 158 -5.76 -4.72 25.73
C LEU A 158 -4.82 -3.78 24.94
N MET A 159 -4.71 -3.99 23.63
CA MET A 159 -3.80 -3.21 22.76
C MET A 159 -4.51 -2.00 22.20
N LEU A 160 -3.92 -0.82 22.33
CA LEU A 160 -4.41 0.41 21.70
C LEU A 160 -4.33 0.36 20.17
N GLY A 161 -3.41 -0.44 19.62
CA GLY A 161 -3.28 -0.62 18.19
C GLY A 161 -2.55 -1.90 17.83
N VAL A 162 -2.93 -2.47 16.70
CA VAL A 162 -2.37 -3.67 16.10
C VAL A 162 -2.04 -3.37 14.65
N ALA A 163 -0.89 -3.85 14.17
CA ALA A 163 -0.50 -3.75 12.77
C ALA A 163 0.04 -5.08 12.27
N ALA A 164 -0.26 -5.43 11.03
CA ALA A 164 0.37 -6.58 10.38
C ALA A 164 1.13 -6.11 9.14
N LEU A 165 2.37 -6.57 9.03
CA LEU A 165 3.28 -6.28 7.93
C LEU A 165 3.45 -7.51 7.06
N VAL A 166 3.48 -7.33 5.74
CA VAL A 166 3.74 -8.40 4.76
C VAL A 166 4.70 -7.89 3.71
N TRP A 167 5.70 -8.70 3.33
CA TRP A 167 6.60 -8.37 2.24
C TRP A 167 7.10 -9.62 1.50
N PRO A 168 7.32 -9.53 0.18
CA PRO A 168 7.86 -10.64 -0.58
C PRO A 168 9.23 -11.10 -0.04
N SER A 169 9.41 -12.41 0.15
CA SER A 169 10.60 -13.04 0.72
C SER A 169 11.79 -13.12 -0.26
N SER A 170 11.90 -12.17 -1.20
CA SER A 170 12.89 -12.16 -2.30
C SER A 170 12.75 -13.34 -3.27
N LEU A 171 11.62 -13.39 -3.98
CA LEU A 171 11.58 -14.13 -5.25
C LEU A 171 11.97 -13.13 -6.33
N GLY A 172 12.98 -13.44 -7.13
CA GLY A 172 13.30 -12.75 -8.39
C GLY A 172 12.21 -12.96 -9.45
N ASP A 173 10.95 -12.88 -9.02
CA ASP A 173 9.76 -13.07 -9.82
C ASP A 173 9.48 -11.78 -10.58
N SER A 174 9.45 -11.93 -11.90
CA SER A 174 9.26 -10.85 -12.87
C SER A 174 7.87 -10.20 -12.78
N ALA A 175 6.93 -10.82 -12.06
CA ALA A 175 5.61 -10.28 -11.80
C ALA A 175 5.54 -9.32 -10.60
N LEU A 176 6.63 -9.15 -9.83
CA LEU A 176 6.63 -8.23 -8.70
C LEU A 176 6.97 -6.81 -9.13
N TYR A 177 6.38 -5.81 -8.46
CA TYR A 177 6.82 -4.43 -8.64
C TYR A 177 8.26 -4.25 -8.12
N SER A 178 9.06 -3.49 -8.86
CA SER A 178 10.31 -2.95 -8.33
C SER A 178 10.05 -1.78 -7.38
N ASP A 179 10.97 -1.56 -6.44
CA ASP A 179 10.96 -0.42 -5.52
C ASP A 179 10.82 0.93 -6.26
N ARG A 180 11.48 1.06 -7.42
CA ARG A 180 11.40 2.26 -8.26
C ARG A 180 10.00 2.48 -8.83
N GLN A 181 9.31 1.42 -9.23
CA GLN A 181 7.94 1.54 -9.74
C GLN A 181 7.01 1.99 -8.62
N LEU A 182 7.05 1.35 -7.46
CA LEU A 182 6.19 1.69 -6.32
C LEU A 182 6.35 3.16 -5.92
N ARG A 183 7.57 3.71 -5.90
CA ARG A 183 7.83 5.15 -5.63
C ARG A 183 7.13 6.13 -6.56
N SER A 184 6.78 5.71 -7.77
CA SER A 184 6.16 6.56 -8.79
C SER A 184 4.64 6.37 -8.91
N MET A 185 4.07 5.45 -8.13
CA MET A 185 2.68 5.03 -8.25
C MET A 185 1.88 5.49 -7.03
N PRO A 186 0.65 6.03 -7.21
CA PRO A 186 -0.22 6.36 -6.09
C PRO A 186 -0.92 5.14 -5.49
N ARG A 187 -1.10 4.09 -6.30
CA ARG A 187 -1.74 2.83 -5.91
C ARG A 187 -1.06 1.68 -6.64
N ALA A 188 -0.97 0.53 -6.00
CA ALA A 188 -0.39 -0.68 -6.58
C ALA A 188 -1.28 -1.90 -6.32
N ARG A 189 -1.21 -2.87 -7.22
CA ARG A 189 -1.98 -4.11 -7.12
C ARG A 189 -1.34 -5.09 -6.14
N THR A 190 -2.12 -5.86 -5.41
CA THR A 190 -1.65 -7.01 -4.61
C THR A 190 -2.61 -8.18 -4.79
N ARG A 191 -2.16 -9.42 -4.57
CA ARG A 191 -3.00 -10.64 -4.64
C ARG A 191 -3.54 -11.12 -3.29
N ALA A 192 -3.09 -10.53 -2.20
CA ALA A 192 -3.64 -10.74 -0.88
C ALA A 192 -3.82 -9.39 -0.17
N ARG A 193 -4.97 -9.21 0.46
CA ARG A 193 -5.23 -8.09 1.39
C ARG A 193 -5.67 -8.64 2.73
N LEU A 194 -4.98 -8.19 3.76
CA LEU A 194 -5.04 -8.69 5.12
C LEU A 194 -5.91 -7.79 5.98
N HIS A 195 -6.68 -8.40 6.87
CA HIS A 195 -7.35 -7.78 8.00
C HIS A 195 -6.80 -8.31 9.32
N ILE A 196 -6.70 -7.44 10.32
CA ILE A 196 -6.32 -7.78 11.68
C ILE A 196 -7.13 -6.92 12.66
N GLU A 197 -7.61 -7.52 13.73
CA GLU A 197 -8.28 -6.82 14.83
C GLU A 197 -8.03 -7.55 16.16
N GLN A 198 -8.23 -6.83 17.27
CA GLN A 198 -8.30 -7.43 18.59
C GLN A 198 -9.75 -7.40 19.09
N LEU A 199 -10.27 -8.57 19.40
CA LEU A 199 -11.62 -8.74 19.94
C LEU A 199 -11.72 -8.21 21.37
N ALA A 200 -12.96 -8.07 21.85
CA ALA A 200 -13.25 -7.53 23.19
C ALA A 200 -12.64 -8.36 24.34
N ASP A 201 -12.44 -9.66 24.12
CA ASP A 201 -11.80 -10.59 25.06
C ASP A 201 -10.26 -10.52 25.04
N GLY A 202 -9.67 -9.69 24.16
CA GLY A 202 -8.23 -9.55 23.97
C GLY A 202 -7.64 -10.52 22.95
N THR A 203 -8.43 -11.44 22.38
CA THR A 203 -8.01 -12.38 21.34
C THR A 203 -7.76 -11.64 20.03
N LEU A 204 -6.75 -12.05 19.28
CA LEU A 204 -6.45 -11.51 17.95
C LEU A 204 -7.17 -12.31 16.87
N LYS A 205 -7.89 -11.62 15.99
CA LYS A 205 -8.52 -12.18 14.78
C LYS A 205 -7.79 -11.62 13.57
N GLY A 206 -7.36 -12.50 12.66
CA GLY A 206 -6.67 -12.12 11.43
C GLY A 206 -6.98 -13.07 10.29
N TYR A 207 -7.23 -12.52 9.11
CA TYR A 207 -7.53 -13.25 7.88
C TYR A 207 -7.26 -12.36 6.68
N ALA A 208 -7.01 -12.95 5.52
CA ALA A 208 -6.81 -12.22 4.27
C ALA A 208 -7.77 -12.72 3.19
N PHE A 209 -8.03 -11.89 2.18
CA PHE A 209 -8.72 -12.31 0.97
C PHE A 209 -7.79 -12.30 -0.24
N TYR A 210 -7.93 -13.32 -1.08
CA TYR A 210 -7.36 -13.35 -2.42
C TYR A 210 -8.11 -12.37 -3.32
N THR A 211 -7.38 -11.50 -4.02
CA THR A 211 -7.97 -10.39 -4.79
C THR A 211 -7.99 -10.63 -6.31
N GLY A 212 -7.30 -11.65 -6.83
CA GLY A 212 -7.08 -11.80 -8.28
C GLY A 212 -8.35 -12.04 -9.12
N LYS A 213 -9.48 -12.37 -8.50
CA LYS A 213 -10.80 -12.44 -9.16
C LYS A 213 -11.73 -11.26 -8.82
N ASN A 214 -11.23 -10.26 -8.09
CA ASN A 214 -12.00 -9.11 -7.66
C ASN A 214 -11.21 -7.80 -7.86
N ARG A 215 -11.47 -7.12 -8.98
CA ARG A 215 -10.75 -5.90 -9.39
C ARG A 215 -10.93 -4.73 -8.43
N ASP A 216 -12.07 -4.66 -7.75
CA ASP A 216 -12.32 -3.60 -6.78
C ASP A 216 -11.47 -3.77 -5.51
N TRP A 217 -10.94 -4.98 -5.30
CA TRP A 217 -10.16 -5.31 -4.11
C TRP A 217 -8.66 -5.25 -4.36
N GLU A 218 -8.18 -5.41 -5.59
CA GLU A 218 -6.74 -5.60 -5.85
C GLU A 218 -5.88 -4.35 -5.63
N MET A 219 -6.45 -3.15 -5.66
CA MET A 219 -5.72 -1.88 -5.57
C MET A 219 -5.56 -1.38 -4.13
N VAL A 220 -4.30 -1.15 -3.72
CA VAL A 220 -3.91 -0.63 -2.40
C VAL A 220 -3.15 0.68 -2.60
N ASP A 221 -3.36 1.64 -1.70
CA ASP A 221 -2.71 2.95 -1.77
C ASP A 221 -1.22 2.83 -1.39
N VAL A 222 -0.37 3.54 -2.14
CA VAL A 222 1.07 3.58 -1.89
C VAL A 222 1.40 4.85 -1.13
N VAL A 223 1.94 4.69 0.07
CA VAL A 223 2.26 5.80 0.97
C VAL A 223 3.77 5.89 1.15
N GLN A 224 4.30 7.11 1.03
CA GLN A 224 5.71 7.41 1.23
C GLN A 224 5.91 8.11 2.55
N PHE A 225 7.02 7.81 3.22
CA PHE A 225 7.44 8.57 4.39
C PHE A 225 7.97 9.94 3.97
N GLY A 226 7.42 10.99 4.57
CA GLY A 226 7.89 12.36 4.44
C GLY A 226 8.50 12.86 5.74
N LEU A 227 9.57 13.65 5.64
CA LEU A 227 10.17 14.29 6.81
C LEU A 227 9.25 15.41 7.32
N ARG A 228 8.75 15.27 8.55
CA ARG A 228 8.00 16.31 9.27
C ARG A 228 8.75 16.64 10.56
N GLY A 229 9.41 17.80 10.58
CA GLY A 229 10.34 18.14 11.65
C GLY A 229 11.52 17.16 11.65
N THR A 230 11.67 16.39 12.72
CA THR A 230 12.72 15.36 12.88
C THR A 230 12.22 13.93 12.66
N GLN A 231 10.93 13.75 12.36
CA GLN A 231 10.29 12.44 12.23
C GLN A 231 9.98 12.09 10.78
N GLN A 232 10.10 10.81 10.42
CA GLN A 232 9.62 10.30 9.15
C GLN A 232 8.17 9.86 9.34
N VAL A 233 7.24 10.49 8.62
CA VAL A 233 5.80 10.32 8.83
C VAL A 233 5.13 9.86 7.54
N ALA A 234 4.33 8.80 7.66
CA ALA A 234 3.40 8.34 6.63
C ALA A 234 1.97 8.58 7.14
N ASP A 235 1.21 9.42 6.44
CA ASP A 235 -0.21 9.65 6.75
C ASP A 235 -1.05 8.48 6.23
N LEU A 236 -1.75 7.80 7.13
CA LEU A 236 -2.60 6.65 6.83
C LEU A 236 -4.09 7.02 6.76
N GLY A 237 -4.42 8.32 6.82
CA GLY A 237 -5.79 8.82 6.83
C GLY A 237 -6.50 8.68 8.17
N ASP A 238 -7.68 9.30 8.27
CA ASP A 238 -8.56 9.26 9.44
C ASP A 238 -7.88 9.59 10.78
N GLY A 239 -6.87 10.46 10.74
CA GLY A 239 -6.11 10.87 11.91
C GLY A 239 -5.20 9.78 12.49
N VAL A 240 -4.82 8.78 11.70
CA VAL A 240 -3.75 7.82 12.03
C VAL A 240 -2.52 8.12 11.20
N GLU A 241 -1.38 8.22 11.87
CA GLU A 241 -0.07 8.40 11.25
C GLU A 241 0.84 7.24 11.64
N LEU A 242 1.71 6.81 10.71
CA LEU A 242 2.77 5.87 10.99
C LEU A 242 4.10 6.62 11.03
N ILE A 243 4.78 6.53 12.17
CA ILE A 243 6.09 7.13 12.41
C ILE A 243 7.14 6.05 12.25
N TRP A 244 8.15 6.35 11.45
CA TRP A 244 9.27 5.45 11.21
C TRP A 244 10.56 6.07 11.76
N THR A 245 11.29 5.29 12.55
CA THR A 245 12.63 5.65 13.01
C THR A 245 13.62 4.65 12.41
N PRO A 246 14.45 5.07 11.44
CA PRO A 246 15.41 4.16 10.81
C PRO A 246 16.39 3.59 11.84
N ALA A 247 16.89 2.38 11.60
CA ALA A 247 17.96 1.83 12.42
C ALA A 247 19.23 2.69 12.27
N VAL A 248 19.97 2.85 13.36
CA VAL A 248 21.27 3.54 13.32
C VAL A 248 22.26 2.76 12.47
N ASP A 249 22.24 1.44 12.58
CA ASP A 249 22.99 0.52 11.73
C ASP A 249 22.06 -0.08 10.65
N PRO A 250 22.28 0.17 9.36
CA PRO A 250 21.52 -0.42 8.27
C PRO A 250 21.57 -1.96 8.20
N ALA A 251 22.56 -2.59 8.85
CA ALA A 251 22.66 -4.05 8.95
C ALA A 251 21.83 -4.63 10.11
N ASP A 252 21.27 -3.78 10.99
CA ASP A 252 20.50 -4.23 12.14
C ASP A 252 19.18 -4.90 11.71
N THR A 253 18.91 -6.06 12.32
CA THR A 253 17.70 -6.88 12.12
C THR A 253 16.90 -7.07 13.39
N LEU A 254 17.38 -6.58 14.54
CA LEU A 254 16.75 -6.70 15.86
C LEU A 254 15.73 -5.59 16.14
N GLY A 255 15.68 -4.54 15.30
CA GLY A 255 15.10 -3.22 15.56
C GLY A 255 13.82 -3.14 16.40
N ILE A 256 12.78 -3.92 16.10
CA ILE A 256 11.52 -3.87 16.87
C ILE A 256 11.55 -4.88 18.03
N PRO A 257 11.46 -4.42 19.30
CA PRO A 257 11.49 -5.31 20.45
C PRO A 257 10.23 -6.18 20.56
N ALA A 258 10.33 -7.32 21.23
CA ALA A 258 9.19 -8.18 21.51
C ALA A 258 8.19 -7.51 22.47
N LEU A 259 6.89 -7.79 22.28
CA LEU A 259 5.84 -7.34 23.18
C LEU A 259 5.82 -8.25 24.42
N GLU A 260 5.99 -7.64 25.59
CA GLU A 260 5.88 -8.35 26.86
C GLU A 260 4.46 -8.90 27.07
N ALA A 261 4.34 -10.15 27.50
CA ALA A 261 3.05 -10.83 27.64
C ALA A 261 2.18 -10.71 26.37
N ALA A 262 2.77 -10.95 25.20
CA ALA A 262 2.07 -10.90 23.93
C ALA A 262 0.90 -11.90 23.88
N PRO A 263 -0.27 -11.51 23.33
CA PRO A 263 -1.37 -12.44 23.10
C PRO A 263 -1.00 -13.51 22.07
N GLN A 264 -1.74 -14.62 22.05
CA GLN A 264 -1.56 -15.67 21.05
C GLN A 264 -1.85 -15.12 19.65
N ALA A 265 -0.90 -15.28 18.74
CA ALA A 265 -1.06 -14.86 17.36
C ALA A 265 -1.98 -15.81 16.57
N PRO A 266 -2.90 -15.28 15.75
CA PRO A 266 -3.76 -16.09 14.91
C PRO A 266 -2.97 -16.70 13.75
N GLN A 267 -3.40 -17.87 13.29
CA GLN A 267 -2.95 -18.37 11.99
C GLN A 267 -3.73 -17.65 10.89
N ILE A 268 -3.01 -16.93 10.03
CA ILE A 268 -3.62 -16.11 8.99
C ILE A 268 -3.66 -16.91 7.68
N TRP A 269 -4.87 -17.05 7.15
CA TRP A 269 -5.14 -17.70 5.87
C TRP A 269 -5.61 -16.68 4.83
N VAL A 270 -5.25 -16.91 3.58
CA VAL A 270 -5.72 -16.15 2.41
C VAL A 270 -6.90 -16.89 1.79
N TYR A 271 -8.10 -16.38 2.05
CA TYR A 271 -9.34 -17.00 1.63
C TYR A 271 -9.73 -16.63 0.21
N PRO A 272 -10.32 -17.56 -0.56
CA PRO A 272 -10.96 -17.22 -1.82
C PRO A 272 -12.19 -16.34 -1.59
N PRO A 273 -12.50 -15.38 -2.48
CA PRO A 273 -13.61 -14.45 -2.32
C PRO A 273 -14.97 -15.13 -2.59
N THR A 274 -15.42 -15.99 -1.67
CA THR A 274 -16.63 -16.81 -1.80
C THR A 274 -17.49 -16.73 -0.54
N GLU A 275 -18.80 -16.96 -0.67
CA GLU A 275 -19.72 -17.00 0.47
C GLU A 275 -19.33 -18.08 1.50
N LYS A 276 -18.82 -19.23 1.02
CA LYS A 276 -18.32 -20.29 1.89
C LYS A 276 -17.16 -19.82 2.77
N ALA A 277 -16.24 -19.02 2.22
CA ALA A 277 -15.16 -18.42 3.01
C ALA A 277 -15.70 -17.41 4.02
N ALA A 278 -16.68 -16.58 3.63
CA ALA A 278 -17.29 -15.61 4.54
C ALA A 278 -17.94 -16.29 5.77
N ASN A 279 -18.61 -17.43 5.57
CA ASN A 279 -19.21 -18.22 6.64
C ASN A 279 -18.16 -18.83 7.60
N ILE A 280 -16.95 -19.13 7.10
CA ILE A 280 -15.84 -19.66 7.93
C ILE A 280 -15.22 -18.53 8.77
N ILE A 281 -15.03 -17.35 8.19
CA ILE A 281 -14.40 -16.20 8.87
C ILE A 281 -15.30 -15.63 9.98
N VAL A 282 -16.62 -15.78 9.82
CA VAL A 282 -17.67 -15.25 10.70
C VAL A 282 -17.62 -13.72 10.77
N ASP A 283 -18.60 -13.07 10.15
CA ASP A 283 -18.69 -11.60 10.02
C ASP A 283 -17.40 -10.95 9.48
N PRO A 284 -17.02 -11.26 8.22
CA PRO A 284 -15.82 -10.68 7.63
C PRO A 284 -16.02 -9.22 7.25
N ILE A 285 -15.02 -8.41 7.57
CA ILE A 285 -14.79 -7.10 6.96
C ILE A 285 -14.10 -7.34 5.60
N TYR A 286 -14.52 -6.60 4.58
CA TYR A 286 -14.00 -6.76 3.22
C TYR A 286 -12.94 -5.71 2.86
N PRO A 287 -12.05 -6.00 1.89
CA PRO A 287 -10.88 -5.16 1.60
C PRO A 287 -11.12 -3.67 1.38
N PRO A 288 -12.21 -3.21 0.75
CA PRO A 288 -12.49 -1.78 0.62
C PRO A 288 -12.61 -1.01 1.94
N GLN A 289 -12.82 -1.72 3.06
CA GLN A 289 -12.93 -1.15 4.40
C GLN A 289 -11.63 -1.26 5.20
N TYR A 290 -10.60 -1.90 4.66
CA TYR A 290 -9.32 -2.04 5.35
C TYR A 290 -8.58 -0.71 5.36
N ARG A 291 -7.82 -0.51 6.43
CA ARG A 291 -6.83 0.57 6.52
C ARG A 291 -5.45 -0.02 6.25
N ASP A 292 -5.22 -0.32 4.98
CA ASP A 292 -4.02 -0.97 4.48
C ASP A 292 -3.35 -0.18 3.37
N PHE A 293 -2.02 -0.27 3.34
CA PHE A 293 -1.16 0.54 2.50
C PHE A 293 0.07 -0.24 2.07
N ILE A 294 0.68 0.19 0.98
CA ILE A 294 2.04 -0.19 0.62
C ILE A 294 2.96 0.95 1.03
N LEU A 295 3.77 0.72 2.04
CA LEU A 295 4.77 1.64 2.57
C LEU A 295 6.01 1.63 1.69
N VAL A 296 6.44 2.81 1.28
CA VAL A 296 7.67 3.02 0.51
C VAL A 296 8.59 3.95 1.29
N PHE A 297 9.71 3.39 1.76
CA PHE A 297 10.74 4.08 2.54
C PHE A 297 11.61 4.96 1.64
N PRO A 298 12.32 5.98 2.13
CA PRO A 298 13.31 6.74 1.36
C PRO A 298 14.31 5.85 0.61
N ALA A 299 14.75 6.26 -0.58
CA ALA A 299 15.56 5.39 -1.47
C ALA A 299 16.95 5.07 -0.93
N ASP A 300 17.48 5.96 -0.10
CA ASP A 300 18.78 5.88 0.56
C ASP A 300 18.76 5.04 1.85
N SER A 301 17.58 4.63 2.34
CA SER A 301 17.48 3.85 3.59
C SER A 301 17.88 2.38 3.44
N GLY A 302 17.85 1.85 2.22
CA GLY A 302 18.04 0.41 1.96
C GLY A 302 16.87 -0.48 2.41
N VAL A 303 15.81 0.10 3.00
CA VAL A 303 14.62 -0.64 3.46
C VAL A 303 13.66 -0.85 2.29
N ARG A 304 13.33 -2.12 2.01
CA ARG A 304 12.39 -2.48 0.94
C ARG A 304 10.94 -2.10 1.30
N PRO A 305 10.09 -1.83 0.29
CA PRO A 305 8.67 -1.59 0.51
C PRO A 305 7.95 -2.71 1.26
N LEU A 306 6.96 -2.35 2.08
CA LEU A 306 6.20 -3.26 2.93
C LEU A 306 4.71 -3.01 2.76
N TYR A 307 3.89 -4.05 2.71
CA TYR A 307 2.45 -3.90 2.90
C TYR A 307 2.17 -3.83 4.41
N VAL A 308 1.28 -2.92 4.82
CA VAL A 308 0.80 -2.78 6.19
C VAL A 308 -0.72 -2.78 6.22
N VAL A 309 -1.32 -3.41 7.22
CA VAL A 309 -2.69 -3.11 7.66
C VAL A 309 -2.64 -2.70 9.12
N VAL A 310 -3.38 -1.64 9.48
CA VAL A 310 -3.47 -1.14 10.86
C VAL A 310 -4.91 -1.20 11.35
N SER A 311 -5.04 -1.59 12.62
CA SER A 311 -6.28 -1.51 13.38
C SER A 311 -5.96 -0.81 14.69
N VAL A 312 -6.52 0.39 14.86
CA VAL A 312 -6.40 1.16 16.10
C VAL A 312 -7.67 0.91 16.87
N ARG A 313 -7.54 0.57 18.16
CA ARG A 313 -8.71 0.47 19.02
C ARG A 313 -9.43 1.81 18.98
N PRO A 314 -10.71 1.81 18.64
CA PRO A 314 -11.48 3.02 18.70
C PRO A 314 -11.45 3.54 20.13
N GLY A 315 -11.31 4.86 20.26
CA GLY A 315 -11.71 5.50 21.51
C GLY A 315 -13.20 5.25 21.78
N ASP A 316 -13.74 5.73 22.89
CA ASP A 316 -15.13 5.55 23.36
C ASP A 316 -16.24 6.06 22.38
N HIS A 317 -15.88 6.34 21.14
CA HIS A 317 -16.69 6.89 20.07
C HIS A 317 -16.53 6.05 18.79
N ASP A 318 -16.76 4.74 18.89
CA ASP A 318 -17.17 3.92 17.74
C ASP A 318 -18.57 4.32 17.30
N TYR A 319 -18.62 5.46 16.64
CA TYR A 319 -19.81 5.96 16.01
C TYR A 319 -19.49 6.24 14.55
N TYR A 320 -19.87 5.33 13.66
CA TYR A 320 -19.87 5.59 12.22
C TYR A 320 -20.61 6.90 11.97
N GLU A 321 -20.00 7.84 11.25
CA GLU A 321 -20.68 9.09 10.95
C GLU A 321 -21.90 8.83 10.08
N ALA A 322 -23.01 9.47 10.43
CA ALA A 322 -24.23 9.39 9.64
C ALA A 322 -23.99 9.99 8.24
N PRO A 323 -24.20 9.23 7.15
CA PRO A 323 -23.98 9.74 5.80
C PRO A 323 -24.93 10.91 5.51
N LYS A 324 -24.58 11.80 4.57
CA LYS A 324 -25.45 12.93 4.22
C LYS A 324 -26.74 12.46 3.53
N THR A 325 -26.63 11.40 2.75
CA THR A 325 -27.70 10.78 1.95
C THR A 325 -27.69 9.27 2.13
N LEU A 326 -28.80 8.61 1.79
CA LEU A 326 -28.90 7.16 1.77
C LEU A 326 -28.98 6.67 0.31
N PRO A 327 -27.87 6.26 -0.33
CA PRO A 327 -27.86 5.86 -1.74
C PRO A 327 -28.91 4.80 -2.10
N ALA A 328 -29.09 3.78 -1.26
CA ALA A 328 -30.09 2.73 -1.48
C ALA A 328 -31.55 3.18 -1.23
N PHE A 329 -31.74 4.36 -0.63
CA PHE A 329 -33.06 4.90 -0.26
C PHE A 329 -33.20 6.35 -0.77
N PRO A 330 -33.22 6.57 -2.09
CA PRO A 330 -33.12 7.90 -2.69
C PRO A 330 -34.30 8.84 -2.37
N ASP A 331 -35.46 8.28 -2.01
CA ASP A 331 -36.64 9.04 -1.61
C ASP A 331 -36.62 9.47 -0.12
N ALA A 332 -35.63 9.03 0.66
CA ALA A 332 -35.53 9.33 2.08
C ALA A 332 -34.83 10.68 2.31
N VAL A 333 -35.55 11.64 2.90
CA VAL A 333 -35.04 13.01 3.15
C VAL A 333 -34.69 13.18 4.62
N ARG A 334 -33.59 13.87 4.91
CA ARG A 334 -33.09 14.08 6.28
C ARG A 334 -34.05 14.97 7.07
N VAL A 335 -34.39 14.54 8.28
CA VAL A 335 -35.30 15.26 9.20
C VAL A 335 -34.66 15.49 10.56
N LYS A 336 -35.31 16.29 11.41
CA LYS A 336 -34.84 16.56 12.77
C LYS A 336 -34.75 15.25 13.59
N PRO A 337 -33.58 14.93 14.18
CA PRO A 337 -33.40 13.79 15.08
C PRO A 337 -34.37 13.80 16.27
N LYS A 338 -34.95 12.64 16.62
CA LYS A 338 -35.83 12.50 17.78
C LYS A 338 -35.34 11.48 18.81
N SER A 339 -34.95 10.29 18.36
CA SER A 339 -34.47 9.21 19.24
C SER A 339 -33.11 9.54 19.86
N SER A 340 -32.93 9.30 21.15
CA SER A 340 -31.63 9.37 21.82
C SER A 340 -30.76 8.15 21.50
N VAL A 341 -29.44 8.33 21.53
CA VAL A 341 -28.50 7.21 21.55
C VAL A 341 -28.51 6.61 22.96
N GLN A 342 -28.54 5.29 23.07
CA GLN A 342 -28.55 4.59 24.36
C GLN A 342 -27.22 4.85 25.09
N GLY A 343 -27.29 5.47 26.28
CA GLY A 343 -26.12 5.81 27.09
C GLY A 343 -25.42 7.14 26.74
N GLY A 344 -25.98 7.97 25.85
CA GLY A 344 -25.36 9.23 25.44
C GLY A 344 -26.35 10.40 25.25
N GLY A 345 -25.83 11.63 25.24
CA GLY A 345 -26.62 12.86 25.06
C GLY A 345 -26.96 13.24 23.61
N LYS A 346 -26.44 12.50 22.62
CA LYS A 346 -26.67 12.76 21.18
C LYS A 346 -27.94 12.06 20.67
N LYS A 347 -28.57 12.62 19.63
CA LYS A 347 -29.75 12.03 18.96
C LYS A 347 -29.38 11.31 17.65
N ARG A 348 -30.13 10.28 17.30
CA ARG A 348 -29.89 9.48 16.09
C ARG A 348 -30.23 10.27 14.83
N ALA A 349 -29.35 10.25 13.82
CA ALA A 349 -29.66 10.86 12.53
C ALA A 349 -30.86 10.14 11.91
N ARG A 350 -31.76 10.90 11.30
CA ARG A 350 -33.07 10.41 10.87
C ARG A 350 -33.43 10.89 9.47
N TRP A 351 -34.03 10.01 8.67
CA TRP A 351 -34.66 10.32 7.38
C TRP A 351 -36.08 9.79 7.33
N VAL A 352 -36.91 10.38 6.47
CA VAL A 352 -38.27 9.92 6.18
C VAL A 352 -38.52 9.91 4.68
N ASP A 353 -39.12 8.83 4.18
CA ASP A 353 -39.49 8.72 2.77
C ASP A 353 -40.90 9.28 2.49
N ARG A 354 -41.26 9.37 1.20
CA ARG A 354 -42.59 9.85 0.76
C ARG A 354 -43.76 8.99 1.26
N LYS A 355 -43.51 7.73 1.65
CA LYS A 355 -44.51 6.79 2.19
C LYS A 355 -44.60 6.86 3.72
N GLY A 356 -43.83 7.74 4.35
CA GLY A 356 -43.80 7.94 5.80
C GLY A 356 -42.96 6.91 6.55
N LYS A 357 -42.14 6.08 5.87
CA LYS A 357 -41.20 5.18 6.54
C LYS A 357 -40.07 5.98 7.17
N ILE A 358 -39.59 5.50 8.32
CA ILE A 358 -38.56 6.17 9.11
C ILE A 358 -37.27 5.37 9.02
N TYR A 359 -36.16 6.09 8.92
CA TYR A 359 -34.81 5.53 8.81
C TYR A 359 -33.97 6.18 9.89
N GLU A 360 -33.35 5.39 10.77
CA GLU A 360 -32.46 5.90 11.82
C GLU A 360 -31.07 5.30 11.66
N TRP A 361 -30.05 6.15 11.74
CA TRP A 361 -28.66 5.69 11.68
C TRP A 361 -28.31 4.94 12.96
N ASP A 362 -27.79 3.73 12.83
CA ASP A 362 -27.11 3.04 13.92
C ASP A 362 -25.61 3.32 13.84
N TYR A 363 -25.19 4.23 14.71
CA TYR A 363 -23.80 4.64 14.76
C TYR A 363 -22.87 3.47 15.17
N LYS A 364 -23.37 2.37 15.74
CA LYS A 364 -22.51 1.24 16.12
C LYS A 364 -22.34 0.21 15.01
N SER A 365 -23.30 0.06 14.10
CA SER A 365 -23.31 -1.01 13.10
C SER A 365 -23.13 -0.55 11.65
N ASN A 366 -22.83 0.74 11.43
CA ASN A 366 -22.67 1.33 10.09
C ASN A 366 -23.89 1.09 9.17
N ALA A 367 -25.07 1.07 9.77
CA ALA A 367 -26.28 0.59 9.11
C ALA A 367 -27.47 1.50 9.40
N VAL A 368 -28.54 1.31 8.64
CA VAL A 368 -29.79 2.01 8.84
C VAL A 368 -30.86 1.08 9.41
N GLU A 369 -31.39 1.46 10.56
CA GLU A 369 -32.54 0.81 11.21
C GLU A 369 -33.80 1.37 10.56
N LYS A 370 -34.59 0.51 9.92
CA LYS A 370 -35.76 0.91 9.14
C LYS A 370 -37.04 0.65 9.92
N PHE A 371 -37.99 1.57 9.85
CA PHE A 371 -39.29 1.47 10.49
C PHE A 371 -40.41 1.81 9.51
N ASP A 372 -41.59 1.23 9.73
CA ASP A 372 -42.79 1.60 8.98
C ASP A 372 -43.36 2.95 9.44
N ARG A 373 -44.46 3.38 8.81
CA ARG A 373 -45.15 4.63 9.15
C ARG A 373 -45.79 4.66 10.54
N PHE A 374 -45.96 3.49 11.15
CA PHE A 374 -46.49 3.33 12.51
C PHE A 374 -45.37 3.28 13.56
N ALA A 375 -44.12 3.44 13.09
CA ALA A 375 -42.88 3.37 13.84
C ALA A 375 -42.51 1.96 14.36
N ILE A 376 -42.98 0.92 13.66
CA ILE A 376 -42.63 -0.48 13.94
C ILE A 376 -41.38 -0.86 13.16
N HIS A 377 -40.44 -1.54 13.82
CA HIS A 377 -39.16 -1.91 13.25
C HIS A 377 -39.27 -2.97 12.14
N LEU A 378 -38.61 -2.73 11.00
CA LEU A 378 -38.62 -3.56 9.80
C LEU A 378 -37.31 -4.31 9.57
N GLY A 379 -36.24 -3.98 10.31
CA GLY A 379 -34.92 -4.60 10.18
C GLY A 379 -33.81 -3.58 10.01
N GLU A 380 -32.58 -4.10 10.01
CA GLU A 380 -31.36 -3.36 9.74
C GLU A 380 -30.96 -3.54 8.28
N PHE A 381 -30.52 -2.46 7.62
CA PHE A 381 -30.20 -2.44 6.20
C PHE A 381 -28.88 -1.73 5.94
N ASN A 382 -28.15 -2.19 4.92
CA ASN A 382 -26.98 -1.50 4.39
C ASN A 382 -27.43 -0.20 3.66
N HIS A 383 -26.79 0.92 3.98
CA HIS A 383 -27.19 2.21 3.41
C HIS A 383 -26.77 2.44 1.95
N ILE A 384 -25.80 1.68 1.45
CA ILE A 384 -25.28 1.74 0.08
C ILE A 384 -26.02 0.74 -0.81
N THR A 385 -26.13 -0.52 -0.39
CA THR A 385 -26.69 -1.61 -1.21
C THR A 385 -28.19 -1.80 -1.02
N GLY A 386 -28.72 -1.44 0.15
CA GLY A 386 -30.13 -1.65 0.51
C GLY A 386 -30.45 -3.09 0.96
N GLU A 387 -29.43 -3.95 1.04
CA GLU A 387 -29.57 -5.32 1.54
C GLU A 387 -29.92 -5.32 3.02
N GLN A 388 -30.75 -6.27 3.43
CA GLN A 388 -31.12 -6.44 4.83
C GLN A 388 -30.01 -7.18 5.56
N THR A 389 -29.33 -6.50 6.49
CA THR A 389 -28.24 -7.05 7.30
C THR A 389 -28.73 -7.64 8.62
N GLY A 390 -29.94 -7.25 9.06
CA GLY A 390 -30.53 -7.76 10.30
C GLY A 390 -32.05 -7.91 10.22
N PRO A 391 -32.63 -8.97 10.83
CA PRO A 391 -34.07 -9.19 10.83
C PRO A 391 -34.82 -8.12 11.64
N ALA A 392 -36.11 -7.99 11.38
CA ALA A 392 -37.00 -7.17 12.20
C ALA A 392 -37.02 -7.69 13.64
N LYS A 393 -36.64 -6.84 14.59
CA LYS A 393 -36.70 -7.11 16.04
C LYS A 393 -38.14 -6.90 16.55
N PRO A 394 -38.87 -7.95 17.00
CA PRO A 394 -40.23 -7.80 17.51
C PRO A 394 -40.31 -6.84 18.71
N GLY A 395 -41.35 -6.00 18.74
CA GLY A 395 -41.56 -5.02 19.82
C GLY A 395 -40.67 -3.77 19.77
N ARG A 396 -39.65 -3.72 18.90
CA ARG A 396 -38.83 -2.52 18.72
C ARG A 396 -39.62 -1.45 17.97
N THR A 397 -39.69 -0.26 18.54
CA THR A 397 -40.37 0.90 17.94
C THR A 397 -39.52 2.16 18.04
N THR A 398 -39.88 3.21 17.29
CA THR A 398 -39.24 4.54 17.37
C THR A 398 -40.28 5.65 17.58
N THR A 399 -39.84 6.87 17.91
CA THR A 399 -40.77 8.00 18.12
C THR A 399 -41.39 8.43 16.78
N ARG A 400 -42.73 8.57 16.75
CA ARG A 400 -43.49 9.04 15.57
C ARG A 400 -43.17 10.51 15.20
N GLN A 401 -43.49 10.87 13.96
CA GLN A 401 -43.37 12.25 13.46
C GLN A 401 -44.27 13.22 14.20
#